data_AF-A0A482RB24-F1
#
_entry.id   AF-A0A482RB24-F1
#
_cell.length_a   1.000
_cell.length_b   1.000
_cell.length_c   1.000
_cell.angle_alpha   90.00
_cell.angle_beta   90.00
_cell.angle_gamma   90.00
#
_symmetry.space_group_name_H-M   'P 1'
#
loop_
_entity.id
_entity.type
_entity.pdbx_description
1 polymer ?
#
loop_
_entity_poly.entity_id
_entity_poly.type
_entity_poly.pdbx_seq_one_letter_code
_entity_poly.pdbx_strand_id
1 'polypeptide(L)'
;MRGLQCVCACNTSLARCRLVGGFGLCGIPENLIVALRERGSSKLTVVSNNAGVDDFGLGTLLRTRQVKRMISSYVGENKEFERQYLSGELEVELTPQGTLAERVRAGGAGIPAFFTPTAYGTIIHEGGAPIKYKPGGKEVEIPSAAREARMYNGRGYILEEAITGDFAFVKGWKADTRGNVVFRGTARNFNPDMAKAAKITIAEVRGPRRECTLMHARARTRTRTRARTRGGDHAPLRW
;
A
#
# COMPACT_ATOMS: atom_id res chain seq x y z
N MET A 1 -21.07 -31.53 -8.65
CA MET A 1 -21.05 -30.18 -9.26
C MET A 1 -20.04 -29.34 -8.52
N ARG A 2 -19.11 -28.72 -9.25
CA ARG A 2 -17.90 -28.09 -8.72
C ARG A 2 -18.25 -26.78 -8.02
N GLY A 3 -18.03 -26.70 -6.70
CA GLY A 3 -18.15 -25.46 -5.94
C GLY A 3 -17.03 -24.51 -6.31
N LEU A 4 -17.38 -23.27 -6.67
CA LEU A 4 -16.41 -22.20 -6.93
C LEU A 4 -15.52 -21.99 -5.70
N GLN A 5 -14.23 -22.33 -5.82
CA GLN A 5 -13.19 -21.85 -4.94
C GLN A 5 -13.07 -20.33 -5.14
N CYS A 6 -13.59 -19.56 -4.19
CA CYS A 6 -13.32 -18.14 -4.08
C CYS A 6 -11.86 -17.99 -3.60
N VAL A 7 -10.93 -17.80 -4.54
CA VAL A 7 -9.51 -17.58 -4.26
C VAL A 7 -9.36 -16.22 -3.57
N CYS A 8 -9.26 -16.23 -2.24
CA CYS A 8 -8.79 -15.08 -1.47
C CYS A 8 -7.30 -14.91 -1.74
N ALA A 9 -6.92 -14.05 -2.69
CA ALA A 9 -5.54 -13.66 -2.92
C ALA A 9 -5.04 -12.74 -1.78
N CYS A 10 -4.72 -13.38 -0.65
CA CYS A 10 -3.69 -12.93 0.28
C CYS A 10 -2.76 -14.14 0.39
N ASN A 11 -1.92 -14.36 -0.62
CA ASN A 11 -1.12 -15.56 -0.67
C ASN A 11 -0.05 -15.49 0.42
N THR A 12 -0.20 -16.38 1.41
CA THR A 12 0.59 -16.62 2.63
C THR A 12 0.19 -15.87 3.92
N SER A 13 -0.86 -16.33 4.61
CA SER A 13 -0.91 -16.35 6.10
C SER A 13 -0.78 -15.04 6.92
N LEU A 14 -1.04 -13.86 6.36
CA LEU A 14 -0.79 -12.58 7.04
C LEU A 14 -2.02 -12.01 7.76
N ALA A 15 -2.27 -12.46 8.99
CA ALA A 15 -2.96 -11.60 9.96
C ALA A 15 -2.03 -10.42 10.29
N ARG A 16 -2.45 -9.16 10.01
CA ARG A 16 -1.77 -7.88 10.31
C ARG A 16 -1.01 -7.20 9.15
N CYS A 17 -1.54 -7.26 7.92
CA CYS A 17 -1.06 -6.38 6.84
C CYS A 17 -1.53 -4.94 7.08
N ARG A 18 -0.58 -3.98 7.15
CA ARG A 18 -0.87 -2.55 7.34
C ARG A 18 -0.39 -1.73 6.16
N LEU A 19 -1.29 -0.97 5.57
CA LEU A 19 -0.97 0.07 4.59
C LEU A 19 -0.67 1.37 5.35
N VAL A 20 0.47 2.00 5.09
CA VAL A 20 0.88 3.22 5.80
C VAL A 20 1.25 4.29 4.78
N GLY A 21 0.47 5.37 4.76
CA GLY A 21 0.67 6.46 3.80
C GLY A 21 1.91 7.30 4.08
N GLY A 22 2.29 8.10 3.10
CA GLY A 22 3.43 9.01 3.16
C GLY A 22 4.43 8.83 2.01
N PHE A 23 5.33 9.80 1.90
CA PHE A 23 6.47 9.79 0.98
C PHE A 23 7.67 10.42 1.71
N GLY A 24 8.71 9.63 1.98
CA GLY A 24 9.73 10.01 2.96
C GLY A 24 9.08 10.35 4.32
N LEU A 25 9.18 11.60 4.74
CA LEU A 25 8.52 12.13 5.96
C LEU A 25 7.28 13.00 5.66
N CYS A 26 6.92 13.18 4.38
CA CYS A 26 5.81 14.03 3.98
C CYS A 26 4.49 13.23 3.97
N GLY A 27 3.52 13.68 4.78
CA GLY A 27 2.19 13.05 4.83
C GLY A 27 2.21 11.66 5.48
N ILE A 28 3.13 11.42 6.42
CA ILE A 28 3.13 10.20 7.24
C ILE A 28 2.08 10.32 8.36
N PRO A 29 1.47 9.22 8.80
CA PRO A 29 0.53 9.24 9.92
C PRO A 29 1.27 9.12 11.28
N GLU A 30 1.99 10.17 11.68
CA GLU A 30 2.96 10.10 12.79
C GLU A 30 2.38 9.63 14.14
N ASN A 31 1.18 10.07 14.53
CA ASN A 31 0.61 9.71 15.83
C ASN A 31 0.07 8.28 15.83
N LEU A 32 -0.51 7.84 14.71
CA LEU A 32 -0.93 6.44 14.54
C LEU A 32 0.26 5.48 14.58
N ILE A 33 1.42 5.89 14.04
CA ILE A 33 2.64 5.09 14.11
C ILE A 33 3.14 5.01 15.57
N VAL A 34 3.15 6.11 16.31
CA VAL A 34 3.52 6.13 17.74
C VAL A 34 2.57 5.26 18.56
N ALA A 35 1.26 5.39 18.36
CA ALA A 35 0.26 4.56 19.05
C ALA A 35 0.44 3.07 18.72
N LEU A 36 0.80 2.74 17.49
CA LEU A 36 1.08 1.35 17.10
C LEU A 36 2.36 0.81 17.75
N ARG A 37 3.39 1.64 17.89
CA ARG A 37 4.62 1.32 18.62
C ARG A 37 4.31 1.01 20.08
N GLU A 38 3.60 1.91 20.76
CA GLU A 38 3.24 1.78 22.17
C GLU A 38 2.34 0.57 22.44
N ARG A 39 1.48 0.21 21.48
CA ARG A 39 0.68 -1.01 21.57
C ARG A 39 1.53 -2.30 21.54
N GLY A 40 2.78 -2.26 21.11
CA GLY A 40 3.67 -3.42 21.07
C GLY A 40 3.26 -4.50 20.06
N SER A 41 2.45 -4.15 19.05
CA SER A 41 2.05 -5.11 18.01
C SER A 41 3.26 -5.53 17.18
N SER A 42 3.57 -6.82 17.14
CA SER A 42 4.74 -7.38 16.45
C SER A 42 4.39 -8.29 15.27
N LYS A 43 5.42 -8.68 14.51
CA LYS A 43 5.37 -9.51 13.30
C LYS A 43 4.52 -8.89 12.19
N LEU A 44 4.71 -7.60 11.97
CA LEU A 44 3.88 -6.82 11.04
C LEU A 44 4.38 -6.94 9.62
N THR A 45 3.45 -7.04 8.67
CA THR A 45 3.72 -6.74 7.27
C THR A 45 3.24 -5.33 6.99
N VAL A 46 4.16 -4.47 6.57
CA VAL A 46 3.90 -3.05 6.33
C VAL A 46 4.13 -2.75 4.86
N VAL A 47 3.12 -2.15 4.23
CA VAL A 47 3.18 -1.65 2.87
C VAL A 47 3.28 -0.13 2.95
N SER A 48 4.42 0.41 2.53
CA SER A 48 4.71 1.85 2.57
C SER A 48 5.77 2.17 1.53
N ASN A 49 5.72 3.36 0.94
CA ASN A 49 6.72 3.78 -0.05
C ASN A 49 8.15 3.71 0.52
N ASN A 50 8.31 4.24 1.74
CA ASN A 50 9.55 4.29 2.50
C ASN A 50 9.28 3.89 3.96
N ALA A 51 10.33 3.74 4.75
CA ALA A 51 10.20 3.57 6.20
C ALA A 51 10.42 4.86 7.02
N GLY A 52 10.48 6.03 6.38
CA GLY A 52 10.92 7.25 7.06
C GLY A 52 12.40 7.14 7.46
N VAL A 53 12.80 7.77 8.56
CA VAL A 53 14.19 7.81 9.05
C VAL A 53 14.32 7.03 10.35
N ASP A 54 15.55 6.81 10.84
CA ASP A 54 15.83 5.94 11.99
C ASP A 54 14.94 6.23 13.22
N ASP A 55 14.69 7.52 13.52
CA ASP A 55 13.97 7.95 14.73
C ASP A 55 12.59 8.57 14.46
N PHE A 56 12.09 8.54 13.23
CA PHE A 56 10.79 9.14 12.90
C PHE A 56 10.03 8.40 11.80
N GLY A 57 8.71 8.33 11.95
CA GLY A 57 7.87 7.50 11.09
C GLY A 57 8.08 6.01 11.35
N LEU A 58 8.05 5.18 10.30
CA LEU A 58 8.10 3.73 10.41
C LEU A 58 9.44 3.19 10.95
N GLY A 59 10.54 3.94 10.88
CA GLY A 59 11.83 3.58 11.45
C GLY A 59 11.74 3.29 12.96
N THR A 60 10.84 3.98 13.66
CA THR A 60 10.56 3.71 15.08
C THR A 60 10.00 2.30 15.34
N LEU A 61 9.28 1.71 14.37
CA LEU A 61 8.78 0.33 14.43
C LEU A 61 9.86 -0.68 14.05
N LEU A 62 10.84 -0.29 13.23
CA LEU A 62 12.02 -1.11 12.93
C LEU A 62 12.91 -1.24 14.17
N ARG A 63 13.20 -0.13 14.85
CA ARG A 63 14.01 -0.13 16.09
C ARG A 63 13.42 -1.02 17.20
N THR A 64 12.10 -1.09 17.29
CA THR A 64 11.37 -1.94 18.25
C THR A 64 11.15 -3.37 17.73
N ARG A 65 11.69 -3.72 16.55
CA ARG A 65 11.55 -5.02 15.88
C ARG A 65 10.10 -5.48 15.74
N GLN A 66 9.19 -4.52 15.55
CA GLN A 66 7.77 -4.82 15.38
C GLN A 66 7.46 -5.27 13.95
N VAL A 67 8.23 -4.85 12.96
CA VAL A 67 8.02 -5.19 11.55
C VAL A 67 8.75 -6.50 11.20
N LYS A 68 8.03 -7.44 10.59
CA LYS A 68 8.60 -8.66 9.98
C LYS A 68 8.90 -8.46 8.50
N ARG A 69 8.00 -7.78 7.77
CA ARG A 69 8.09 -7.58 6.33
C ARG A 69 7.76 -6.16 5.93
N MET A 70 8.59 -5.57 5.08
CA MET A 70 8.32 -4.33 4.36
C MET A 70 8.03 -4.63 2.89
N ILE A 71 6.99 -4.01 2.33
CA ILE A 71 6.78 -3.92 0.88
C ILE A 71 6.93 -2.45 0.52
N SER A 72 8.04 -2.10 -0.12
CA SER A 72 8.48 -0.72 -0.29
C SER A 72 9.15 -0.49 -1.62
N SER A 73 9.17 0.76 -2.08
CA SER A 73 9.85 1.11 -3.32
C SER A 73 11.30 1.51 -3.11
N TYR A 74 11.61 2.03 -1.92
CA TYR A 74 12.93 2.56 -1.61
C TYR A 74 13.21 2.52 -0.12
N VAL A 75 14.38 1.97 0.23
CA VAL A 75 14.85 1.79 1.61
C VAL A 75 15.37 3.08 2.25
N GLY A 76 15.96 3.98 1.44
CA GLY A 76 17.01 4.92 1.88
C GLY A 76 16.71 5.88 3.04
N GLU A 77 17.79 6.50 3.52
CA GLU A 77 17.89 7.36 4.71
C GLU A 77 17.47 6.70 6.05
N ASN A 78 17.49 5.38 6.11
CA ASN A 78 17.23 4.60 7.33
C ASN A 78 18.28 3.50 7.49
N LYS A 79 19.30 3.76 8.32
CA LYS A 79 20.41 2.82 8.50
C LYS A 79 19.95 1.54 9.20
N GLU A 80 19.00 1.64 10.12
CA GLU A 80 18.45 0.47 10.79
C GLU A 80 17.66 -0.43 9.85
N PHE A 81 16.92 0.13 8.90
CA PHE A 81 16.28 -0.65 7.84
C PHE A 81 17.33 -1.42 7.04
N GLU A 82 18.32 -0.72 6.49
CA GLU A 82 19.37 -1.35 5.68
C GLU A 82 20.10 -2.44 6.47
N ARG A 83 20.47 -2.15 7.72
CA ARG A 83 21.13 -3.10 8.62
C ARG A 83 20.28 -4.35 8.84
N GLN A 84 19.00 -4.21 9.19
CA GLN A 84 18.11 -5.36 9.43
C GLN A 84 17.86 -6.17 8.16
N TYR A 85 17.75 -5.52 7.01
CA TYR A 85 17.57 -6.20 5.74
C TYR A 85 18.82 -7.02 5.39
N LEU A 86 20.00 -6.38 5.38
CA LEU A 86 21.27 -7.02 5.04
C LEU A 86 21.71 -8.06 6.07
N SER A 87 21.27 -7.97 7.34
CA SER A 87 21.55 -9.00 8.36
C SER A 87 20.63 -10.22 8.29
N GLY A 88 19.52 -10.14 7.54
CA GLY A 88 18.49 -11.17 7.48
C GLY A 88 17.42 -11.09 8.58
N GLU A 89 17.41 -10.01 9.37
CA GLU A 89 16.40 -9.75 10.42
C GLU A 89 15.05 -9.29 9.84
N LEU A 90 15.03 -8.64 8.67
CA LEU A 90 13.85 -8.04 8.05
C LEU A 90 13.62 -8.58 6.63
N GLU A 91 12.37 -8.93 6.32
CA GLU A 91 11.95 -9.26 4.96
C GLU A 91 11.60 -7.97 4.19
N VAL A 92 12.08 -7.81 2.95
CA VAL A 92 11.88 -6.61 2.13
C VAL A 92 11.51 -7.00 0.70
N GLU A 93 10.29 -6.72 0.29
CA GLU A 93 9.87 -6.81 -1.11
C GLU A 93 10.03 -5.44 -1.78
N LEU A 94 11.12 -5.26 -2.53
CA LEU A 94 11.34 -4.06 -3.34
C LEU A 94 10.38 -4.04 -4.52
N THR A 95 9.45 -3.08 -4.53
CA THR A 95 8.41 -2.94 -5.55
C THR A 95 8.54 -1.59 -6.24
N PRO A 96 8.65 -1.50 -7.57
CA PRO A 96 8.69 -0.22 -8.28
C PRO A 96 7.57 0.72 -7.82
N GLN A 97 7.89 2.00 -7.55
CA GLN A 97 6.96 2.93 -6.89
C GLN A 97 5.59 3.04 -7.58
N GLY A 98 5.59 3.16 -8.91
CA GLY A 98 4.34 3.22 -9.69
C GLY A 98 3.54 1.92 -9.60
N THR A 99 4.22 0.78 -9.66
CA THR A 99 3.61 -0.54 -9.46
C THR A 99 3.03 -0.68 -8.05
N LEU A 100 3.74 -0.22 -7.01
CA LEU A 100 3.25 -0.24 -5.63
C LEU A 100 1.95 0.57 -5.49
N ALA A 101 1.91 1.78 -6.05
CA ALA A 101 0.72 2.63 -6.03
C ALA A 101 -0.45 1.95 -6.76
N GLU A 102 -0.23 1.41 -7.96
CA GLU A 102 -1.31 0.79 -8.74
C GLU A 102 -1.77 -0.55 -8.14
N ARG A 103 -0.89 -1.35 -7.54
CA ARG A 103 -1.26 -2.56 -6.77
C ARG A 103 -2.21 -2.23 -5.63
N VAL A 104 -1.93 -1.17 -4.88
CA VAL A 104 -2.82 -0.71 -3.81
C VAL A 104 -4.13 -0.15 -4.39
N ARG A 105 -4.07 0.68 -5.42
CA ARG A 105 -5.26 1.23 -6.08
C ARG A 105 -6.18 0.14 -6.62
N ALA A 106 -5.61 -0.88 -7.28
CA ALA A 106 -6.31 -2.05 -7.80
C ALA A 106 -7.04 -2.81 -6.69
N GLY A 107 -6.37 -3.01 -5.54
CA GLY A 107 -6.97 -3.64 -4.36
C GLY A 107 -8.20 -2.90 -3.83
N GLY A 108 -8.13 -1.58 -3.73
CA GLY A 108 -9.28 -0.76 -3.33
C GLY A 108 -10.39 -0.65 -4.38
N ALA A 109 -10.11 -1.00 -5.64
CA ALA A 109 -11.06 -0.97 -6.75
C ALA A 109 -11.68 -2.35 -7.06
N GLY A 110 -11.28 -3.41 -6.35
CA GLY A 110 -11.73 -4.78 -6.64
C GLY A 110 -11.14 -5.37 -7.94
N ILE A 111 -9.98 -4.87 -8.37
CA ILE A 111 -9.22 -5.40 -9.51
C ILE A 111 -8.15 -6.35 -8.94
N PRO A 112 -8.22 -7.67 -9.17
CA PRO A 112 -7.33 -8.62 -8.51
C PRO A 112 -5.89 -8.57 -9.05
N ALA A 113 -5.71 -8.23 -10.33
CA ALA A 113 -4.40 -8.09 -10.96
C ALA A 113 -4.48 -7.18 -12.19
N PHE A 114 -3.34 -6.64 -12.61
CA PHE A 114 -3.21 -5.81 -13.82
C PHE A 114 -1.85 -6.00 -14.48
N PHE A 115 -1.73 -5.65 -15.75
CA PHE A 115 -0.47 -5.70 -16.50
C PHE A 115 0.21 -4.32 -16.51
N THR A 116 1.52 -4.28 -16.29
CA THR A 116 2.36 -3.06 -16.38
C THR A 116 3.65 -3.35 -17.15
N PRO A 117 4.18 -2.41 -17.96
CA PRO A 117 5.49 -2.59 -18.60
C PRO A 117 6.64 -2.34 -17.63
N THR A 118 6.36 -1.78 -16.45
CA THR A 118 7.35 -1.50 -15.42
C THR A 118 8.03 -2.79 -14.98
N ALA A 119 9.37 -2.78 -15.00
CA ALA A 119 10.23 -3.89 -14.58
C ALA A 119 10.21 -5.15 -15.46
N TYR A 120 9.57 -5.10 -16.64
CA TYR A 120 9.72 -6.15 -17.66
C TYR A 120 11.20 -6.36 -18.02
N GLY A 121 11.65 -7.61 -18.05
CA GLY A 121 13.05 -8.00 -18.33
C GLY A 121 14.06 -7.65 -17.23
N THR A 122 13.59 -7.43 -15.99
CA THR A 122 14.46 -7.18 -14.82
C THR A 122 14.34 -8.31 -13.79
N ILE A 123 15.17 -8.29 -12.74
CA ILE A 123 15.09 -9.24 -11.62
C ILE A 123 13.73 -9.26 -10.90
N ILE A 124 12.95 -8.18 -10.98
CA ILE A 124 11.58 -8.15 -10.43
C ILE A 124 10.63 -9.01 -11.28
N HIS A 125 10.83 -8.99 -12.61
CA HIS A 125 10.07 -9.80 -13.55
C HIS A 125 10.53 -11.27 -13.52
N GLU A 126 11.83 -11.49 -13.67
CA GLU A 126 12.42 -12.82 -13.81
C GLU A 126 12.43 -13.60 -12.48
N GLY A 127 12.27 -12.89 -11.36
CA GLY A 127 12.35 -13.46 -10.02
C GLY A 127 13.80 -13.55 -9.52
N GLY A 128 13.95 -14.06 -8.30
CA GLY A 128 15.27 -14.20 -7.65
C GLY A 128 15.74 -12.95 -6.91
N ALA A 129 14.99 -11.84 -6.91
CA ALA A 129 15.32 -10.68 -6.10
C ALA A 129 15.27 -11.09 -4.60
N PRO A 130 16.28 -10.74 -3.79
CA PRO A 130 16.30 -11.09 -2.38
C PRO A 130 15.13 -10.41 -1.66
N ILE A 131 14.23 -11.21 -1.09
CA ILE A 131 13.22 -10.74 -0.13
C ILE A 131 13.77 -10.86 1.28
N LYS A 132 14.56 -11.90 1.57
CA LYS A 132 15.19 -12.09 2.88
C LYS A 132 16.54 -12.78 2.69
N TYR A 133 17.54 -12.31 3.43
CA TYR A 133 18.83 -13.00 3.55
C TYR A 133 18.83 -13.96 4.74
N LYS A 134 19.66 -15.00 4.66
CA LYS A 134 19.98 -15.84 5.82
C LYS A 134 20.75 -15.01 6.87
N PRO A 135 20.78 -15.44 8.15
CA PRO A 135 21.62 -14.80 9.17
C PRO A 135 23.07 -14.65 8.68
N GLY A 136 23.58 -13.43 8.69
CA GLY A 136 24.93 -13.10 8.20
C GLY A 136 24.99 -12.57 6.75
N GLY A 137 23.85 -12.45 6.05
CA GLY A 137 23.68 -11.55 4.90
C GLY A 137 24.24 -12.00 3.55
N LYS A 138 24.89 -13.16 3.48
CA LYS A 138 25.59 -13.61 2.26
C LYS A 138 24.71 -14.41 1.29
N GLU A 139 23.70 -15.10 1.81
CA GLU A 139 22.85 -16.00 1.02
C GLU A 139 21.39 -15.58 1.10
N VAL A 140 20.68 -15.70 -0.01
CA VAL A 140 19.24 -15.43 -0.07
C VAL A 140 18.48 -16.59 0.58
N GLU A 141 17.68 -16.29 1.60
CA GLU A 141 16.77 -17.23 2.25
C GLU A 141 15.43 -17.29 1.51
N ILE A 142 14.91 -16.13 1.11
CA ILE A 142 13.62 -16.00 0.43
C ILE A 142 13.84 -15.19 -0.85
N PRO A 143 13.83 -15.82 -2.04
CA PRO A 143 13.85 -15.11 -3.31
C PRO A 143 12.44 -14.65 -3.71
N SER A 144 12.34 -13.61 -4.54
CA SER A 144 11.10 -13.21 -5.19
C SER A 144 10.69 -14.23 -6.26
N ALA A 145 9.37 -14.44 -6.40
CA ALA A 145 8.82 -15.22 -7.51
C ALA A 145 8.87 -14.43 -8.83
N ALA A 146 9.03 -15.13 -9.94
CA ALA A 146 8.83 -14.56 -11.27
C ALA A 146 7.38 -14.05 -11.46
N ARG A 147 7.19 -13.09 -12.35
CA ARG A 147 5.89 -12.54 -12.72
C ARG A 147 5.45 -13.08 -14.09
N GLU A 148 4.16 -13.35 -14.27
CA GLU A 148 3.63 -13.71 -15.59
C GLU A 148 3.87 -12.56 -16.57
N ALA A 149 4.33 -12.88 -17.78
CA ALA A 149 4.52 -11.90 -18.84
C ALA A 149 3.54 -12.09 -20.00
N ARG A 150 3.17 -10.99 -20.63
CA ARG A 150 2.40 -11.00 -21.88
C ARG A 150 2.80 -9.84 -22.79
N MET A 151 2.74 -10.09 -24.09
CA MET A 151 2.93 -9.07 -25.13
C MET A 151 1.62 -8.38 -25.44
N TYR A 152 1.61 -7.06 -25.40
CA TYR A 152 0.52 -6.22 -25.90
C TYR A 152 1.10 -5.20 -26.88
N ASN A 153 0.60 -5.17 -28.11
CA ASN A 153 1.01 -4.21 -29.15
C ASN A 153 2.54 -4.16 -29.35
N GLY A 154 3.20 -5.32 -29.36
CA GLY A 154 4.66 -5.41 -29.54
C GLY A 154 5.51 -5.02 -28.32
N ARG A 155 4.89 -4.72 -27.17
CA ARG A 155 5.59 -4.39 -25.92
C ARG A 155 5.33 -5.43 -24.85
N GLY A 156 6.36 -5.76 -24.06
CA GLY A 156 6.27 -6.68 -22.93
C GLY A 156 5.69 -6.03 -21.67
N TYR A 157 4.81 -6.77 -21.01
CA TYR A 157 4.17 -6.39 -19.75
C TYR A 157 4.26 -7.54 -18.77
N ILE A 158 4.33 -7.22 -17.48
CA ILE A 158 4.26 -8.19 -16.38
C ILE A 158 2.95 -8.04 -15.60
N LEU A 159 2.41 -9.17 -15.14
CA LEU A 159 1.24 -9.22 -14.28
C LEU A 159 1.63 -8.87 -12.84
N GLU A 160 0.91 -7.94 -12.24
CA GLU A 160 1.07 -7.57 -10.84
C GLU A 160 -0.25 -7.74 -10.10
N GLU A 161 -0.18 -8.40 -8.94
CA GLU A 161 -1.34 -8.67 -8.09
C GLU A 161 -1.63 -7.50 -7.17
N ALA A 162 -2.91 -7.25 -6.96
CA ALA A 162 -3.38 -6.20 -6.07
C ALA A 162 -2.95 -6.43 -4.62
N ILE A 163 -2.66 -5.32 -3.93
CA ILE A 163 -2.37 -5.31 -2.50
C ILE A 163 -3.61 -4.81 -1.77
N THR A 164 -4.02 -5.57 -0.75
CA THR A 164 -5.01 -5.13 0.24
C THR A 164 -4.45 -5.27 1.66
N GLY A 165 -4.98 -4.48 2.59
CA GLY A 165 -4.59 -4.50 4.00
C GLY A 165 -5.75 -4.85 4.94
N ASP A 166 -5.41 -5.30 6.15
CA ASP A 166 -6.39 -5.35 7.23
C ASP A 166 -6.67 -3.94 7.76
N PHE A 167 -5.61 -3.14 7.90
CA PHE A 167 -5.67 -1.75 8.32
C PHE A 167 -4.94 -0.83 7.34
N ALA A 168 -5.46 0.39 7.15
CA ALA A 168 -4.75 1.48 6.54
C ALA A 168 -4.62 2.66 7.51
N PHE A 169 -3.40 3.15 7.72
CA PHE A 169 -3.12 4.37 8.47
C PHE A 169 -2.77 5.48 7.49
N VAL A 170 -3.55 6.56 7.51
CA VAL A 170 -3.40 7.64 6.53
C VAL A 170 -3.39 9.01 7.21
N LYS A 171 -2.66 9.96 6.61
CA LYS A 171 -2.57 11.35 7.02
C LYS A 171 -3.44 12.23 6.14
N GLY A 172 -4.48 12.82 6.72
CA GLY A 172 -5.26 13.88 6.11
C GLY A 172 -4.87 15.27 6.62
N TRP A 173 -5.30 16.31 5.91
CA TRP A 173 -5.21 17.69 6.37
C TRP A 173 -6.42 18.10 7.20
N LYS A 174 -7.63 17.81 6.73
CA LYS A 174 -8.90 18.09 7.41
C LYS A 174 -9.86 16.93 7.22
N ALA A 175 -10.75 16.70 8.17
CA ALA A 175 -11.89 15.81 8.02
C ALA A 175 -13.18 16.44 8.55
N ASP A 176 -14.32 15.99 8.01
CA ASP A 176 -15.64 16.21 8.62
C ASP A 176 -16.11 15.00 9.43
N THR A 177 -17.16 15.15 10.22
CA THR A 177 -17.70 14.07 11.08
C THR A 177 -18.28 12.87 10.32
N ARG A 178 -18.40 12.97 8.98
CA ARG A 178 -18.86 11.88 8.10
C ARG A 178 -17.68 11.09 7.53
N GLY A 179 -16.45 11.48 7.83
CA GLY A 179 -15.22 10.81 7.38
C GLY A 179 -14.73 11.28 6.00
N ASN A 180 -15.23 12.41 5.48
CA ASN A 180 -14.65 13.00 4.28
C ASN A 180 -13.30 13.62 4.65
N VAL A 181 -12.23 13.24 3.94
CA VAL A 181 -10.86 13.71 4.22
C VAL A 181 -10.32 14.54 3.05
N VAL A 182 -9.71 15.69 3.36
CA VAL A 182 -9.00 16.53 2.40
C VAL A 182 -7.50 16.44 2.67
N PHE A 183 -6.68 16.36 1.62
CA PHE A 183 -5.21 16.35 1.69
C PHE A 183 -4.63 17.69 1.23
N ARG A 184 -3.45 18.08 1.74
CA ARG A 184 -2.80 19.35 1.42
C ARG A 184 -1.46 19.14 0.71
N GLY A 185 -1.30 19.75 -0.46
CA GLY A 185 -0.05 19.70 -1.22
C GLY A 185 0.43 18.28 -1.52
N THR A 186 1.75 18.07 -1.46
CA THR A 186 2.41 16.79 -1.75
C THR A 186 2.25 15.74 -0.65
N ALA A 187 1.67 16.11 0.51
CA ALA A 187 1.32 15.17 1.58
C ALA A 187 0.17 14.22 1.20
N ARG A 188 -0.46 14.44 0.02
CA ARG A 188 -1.47 13.53 -0.53
C ARG A 188 -0.85 12.16 -0.86
N ASN A 189 0.20 12.11 -1.69
CA ASN A 189 0.94 10.91 -2.11
C ASN A 189 0.14 9.58 -2.07
N PHE A 190 0.59 8.58 -1.29
CA PHE A 190 0.00 7.24 -1.18
C PHE A 190 -1.27 7.18 -0.31
N ASN A 191 -1.57 8.24 0.46
CA ASN A 191 -2.66 8.24 1.43
C ASN A 191 -4.04 7.91 0.81
N PRO A 192 -4.48 8.51 -0.32
CA PRO A 192 -5.78 8.22 -0.92
C PRO A 192 -5.95 6.78 -1.39
N ASP A 193 -4.91 6.16 -1.94
CA ASP A 193 -5.01 4.81 -2.49
C ASP A 193 -5.00 3.79 -1.36
N MET A 194 -4.14 3.98 -0.35
CA MET A 194 -4.13 3.14 0.85
C MET A 194 -5.44 3.23 1.63
N ALA A 195 -6.06 4.41 1.72
CA ALA A 195 -7.34 4.61 2.40
C ALA A 195 -8.48 3.75 1.84
N LYS A 196 -8.38 3.31 0.58
CA LYS A 196 -9.41 2.53 -0.13
C LYS A 196 -9.12 1.04 -0.15
N ALA A 197 -7.88 0.63 0.13
CA ALA A 197 -7.41 -0.72 -0.09
C ALA A 197 -7.32 -1.57 1.20
N ALA A 198 -7.95 -1.12 2.29
CA ALA A 198 -7.98 -1.86 3.55
C ALA A 198 -9.39 -2.10 4.09
N LYS A 199 -9.55 -3.16 4.90
CA LYS A 199 -10.81 -3.47 5.59
C LYS A 199 -11.20 -2.36 6.58
N ILE A 200 -10.22 -1.80 7.29
CA ILE A 200 -10.41 -0.69 8.24
C ILE A 200 -9.40 0.42 7.93
N THR A 201 -9.90 1.62 7.67
CA THR A 201 -9.05 2.80 7.47
C THR A 201 -9.16 3.74 8.66
N ILE A 202 -8.00 4.13 9.20
CA ILE A 202 -7.86 5.10 10.28
C ILE A 202 -7.12 6.31 9.70
N ALA A 203 -7.79 7.44 9.66
CA ALA A 203 -7.22 8.70 9.22
C ALA A 203 -6.88 9.57 10.44
N GLU A 204 -5.62 9.98 10.56
CA GLU A 204 -5.26 11.11 11.41
C GLU A 204 -5.32 12.40 10.61
N VAL A 205 -5.92 13.45 11.19
CA VAL A 205 -6.04 14.75 10.53
C VAL A 205 -5.54 15.86 11.45
N ARG A 206 -5.09 16.95 10.84
CA ARG A 206 -4.70 18.14 11.60
C ARG A 206 -5.98 18.83 12.08
N GLY A 207 -6.28 18.74 13.38
CA GLY A 207 -7.40 19.47 13.97
C GLY A 207 -7.16 20.98 14.00
N PRO A 208 -8.21 21.81 14.16
CA PRO A 208 -8.04 23.07 14.90
C PRO A 208 -7.45 22.72 16.27
N ARG A 209 -6.66 23.62 16.89
CA ARG A 209 -5.81 23.39 18.09
C ARG A 209 -6.51 22.86 19.37
N ARG A 210 -7.70 22.24 19.31
CA ARG A 210 -8.43 21.76 20.49
C ARG A 210 -8.96 20.33 20.43
N GLU A 211 -9.02 19.63 19.30
CA GLU A 211 -9.49 18.23 19.26
C GLU A 211 -8.78 17.41 18.17
N CYS A 212 -8.07 16.36 18.60
CA CYS A 212 -7.55 15.32 17.73
C CYS A 212 -8.62 14.23 17.59
N THR A 213 -9.48 14.32 16.58
CA THR A 213 -10.56 13.33 16.40
C THR A 213 -10.05 12.12 15.62
N LEU A 214 -9.88 10.97 16.29
CA LEU A 214 -9.73 9.67 15.64
C LEU A 214 -11.05 9.31 14.93
N MET A 215 -11.05 9.24 13.60
CA MET A 215 -12.23 8.81 12.83
C MET A 215 -12.04 7.41 12.23
N HIS A 216 -12.97 6.51 12.54
CA HIS A 216 -13.13 5.23 11.86
C HIS A 216 -13.90 5.46 10.54
N ALA A 217 -13.19 5.61 9.43
CA ALA A 217 -13.82 5.65 8.11
C ALA A 217 -14.00 4.23 7.59
N ARG A 218 -15.24 3.71 7.60
CA ARG A 218 -15.58 2.54 6.76
C ARG A 218 -15.79 3.05 5.34
N ALA A 219 -14.84 2.78 4.44
CA ALA A 219 -15.01 3.01 3.02
C ALA A 219 -16.17 2.12 2.51
N ARG A 220 -17.40 2.65 2.50
CA ARG A 220 -18.53 2.02 1.79
C ARG A 220 -18.50 2.52 0.37
N THR A 221 -18.02 1.70 -0.57
CA THR A 221 -18.22 1.90 -2.00
C THR A 221 -19.71 1.76 -2.32
N ARG A 222 -20.46 2.88 -2.30
CA ARG A 222 -21.78 2.95 -2.94
C ARG A 222 -21.61 3.46 -4.36
N THR A 223 -21.45 2.55 -5.31
CA THR A 223 -21.76 2.82 -6.72
C THR A 223 -23.27 2.98 -6.86
N ARG A 224 -23.77 4.22 -6.72
CA ARG A 224 -25.12 4.58 -7.15
C ARG A 224 -25.05 5.30 -8.48
N THR A 225 -25.07 4.54 -9.57
CA THR A 225 -25.46 5.04 -10.89
C THR A 225 -26.97 5.32 -10.83
N ARG A 226 -27.36 6.57 -10.58
CA ARG A 226 -28.72 7.03 -10.88
C ARG A 226 -28.72 7.51 -12.33
N ALA A 227 -29.14 6.64 -13.24
CA ALA A 227 -29.57 7.06 -14.58
C ALA A 227 -30.79 7.98 -14.41
N ARG A 228 -30.62 9.27 -14.74
CA ARG A 228 -31.74 10.18 -15.01
C ARG A 228 -32.06 10.04 -16.49
N THR A 229 -33.12 9.31 -16.81
CA THR A 229 -33.78 9.38 -18.11
C THR A 229 -34.41 10.77 -18.24
N ARG A 230 -33.80 11.65 -19.04
CA ARG A 230 -34.49 12.82 -19.58
C ARG A 230 -35.06 12.40 -20.95
N GLY A 231 -36.39 12.26 -21.03
CA GLY A 231 -37.08 12.59 -22.28
C GLY A 231 -36.91 14.09 -22.50
N GLY A 232 -36.70 14.61 -23.69
CA GLY A 232 -37.01 14.14 -25.02
C GLY A 232 -37.51 15.41 -25.70
N ASP A 233 -36.70 15.97 -26.60
CA ASP A 233 -37.18 16.90 -27.64
C ASP A 233 -36.12 16.99 -28.74
N HIS A 234 -36.61 16.74 -29.95
CA HIS A 234 -35.87 16.59 -31.19
C HIS A 234 -35.50 17.95 -31.79
N ALA A 235 -34.28 18.06 -32.33
CA ALA A 235 -33.99 18.93 -33.47
C ALA A 235 -32.87 18.29 -34.32
N PRO A 236 -33.03 18.16 -35.66
CA PRO A 236 -32.08 17.45 -36.50
C PRO A 236 -30.94 18.36 -36.95
N LEU A 237 -29.70 17.93 -36.78
CA LEU A 237 -28.55 18.52 -37.45
C LEU A 237 -28.42 17.90 -38.85
N ARG A 238 -28.41 18.77 -39.86
CA ARG A 238 -28.10 18.44 -41.26
C ARG A 238 -26.60 18.12 -41.39
N TRP A 239 -26.32 17.23 -42.34
CA TRP A 239 -25.06 16.61 -42.73
C TRP A 239 -23.77 17.40 -42.49
#